data_AF-A0A0L0LEW2-F1
#
_entry.id   AF-A0A0L0LEW2-F1
#
_cell.length_a   1.000
_cell.length_b   1.000
_cell.length_c   1.000
_cell.angle_alpha   90.00
_cell.angle_beta   90.00
_cell.angle_gamma   90.00
#
_symmetry.space_group_name_H-M   'P 1'
#
loop_
_entity.id
_entity.type
_entity.pdbx_description
1 polymer ?
#
loop_
_entity_poly.entity_id
_entity_poly.type
_entity_poly.pdbx_seq_one_letter_code
_entity_poly.pdbx_strand_id
1 'polypeptide(L)'
;MYKTKTISYDSRALAFWTLTSLCALSLVIYIYGINATVHNTVTRQNMEKQVSSITTALGEMEFKYISLKNSISLEVAYEKGFKDVDTPVFISRASTPTLSINR
;
A
#
# COMPACT_ATOMS: atom_id res chain seq x y z
N MET A 1 -35.37 0.39 64.48
CA MET A 1 -35.47 -1.02 64.04
C MET A 1 -34.91 -1.10 62.61
N TYR A 2 -33.64 -1.48 62.44
CA TYR A 2 -32.99 -1.51 61.12
C TYR A 2 -33.44 -2.74 60.33
N LYS A 3 -34.12 -2.56 59.20
CA LYS A 3 -34.44 -3.64 58.27
C LYS A 3 -33.17 -4.00 57.49
N THR A 4 -32.52 -5.08 57.85
CA THR A 4 -31.43 -5.66 57.06
C THR A 4 -32.04 -6.33 55.83
N LYS A 5 -31.81 -5.73 54.66
CA LYS A 5 -32.18 -6.28 53.36
C LYS A 5 -31.23 -7.44 53.04
N THR A 6 -31.67 -8.67 53.30
CA THR A 6 -30.91 -9.87 52.96
C THR A 6 -30.99 -10.09 51.45
N ILE A 7 -29.83 -10.12 50.79
CA ILE A 7 -29.74 -10.41 49.35
C ILE A 7 -29.95 -11.91 49.19
N SER A 8 -30.92 -12.30 48.36
CA SER A 8 -31.20 -13.71 48.07
C SER A 8 -29.98 -14.40 47.44
N TYR A 9 -29.76 -15.68 47.76
CA TYR A 9 -28.61 -16.47 47.30
C TYR A 9 -28.50 -16.50 45.76
N ASP A 10 -29.64 -16.57 45.09
CA ASP A 10 -29.74 -16.60 43.63
C ASP A 10 -29.09 -15.38 42.96
N SER A 11 -29.33 -14.18 43.52
CA SER A 11 -28.75 -12.93 43.01
C SER A 11 -27.22 -12.87 43.16
N ARG A 12 -26.66 -13.55 44.17
CA ARG A 12 -25.20 -13.61 44.39
C ARG A 12 -24.53 -14.56 43.40
N ALA A 13 -25.15 -15.71 43.14
CA ALA A 13 -24.66 -16.67 42.14
C ALA A 13 -24.68 -16.05 40.74
N LEU A 14 -25.76 -15.36 40.38
CA LEU A 14 -25.88 -14.64 39.11
C LEU A 14 -24.78 -13.59 38.94
N ALA A 15 -24.53 -12.77 39.96
CA ALA A 15 -23.46 -11.75 39.93
C ALA A 15 -22.05 -12.37 39.82
N PHE A 16 -21.81 -13.52 40.45
CA PHE A 16 -20.54 -14.23 40.36
C PHE A 16 -20.32 -14.79 38.94
N TRP A 17 -21.34 -15.40 38.35
CA TRP A 17 -21.26 -15.94 37.00
C TRP A 17 -21.15 -14.85 35.93
N THR A 18 -21.82 -13.71 36.09
CA THR A 18 -21.66 -12.58 35.16
C THR A 18 -20.25 -12.01 35.21
N LEU A 19 -19.68 -11.85 36.41
CA LEU A 19 -18.30 -11.35 36.56
C LEU A 19 -17.27 -12.35 35.98
N THR A 20 -17.48 -13.64 36.23
CA THR A 20 -16.63 -14.71 35.69
C THR A 20 -16.69 -14.76 34.17
N SER A 21 -17.90 -14.68 33.61
CA SER A 21 -18.11 -14.64 32.16
C SER A 21 -17.47 -13.40 31.53
N LEU A 22 -17.62 -12.23 32.15
CA LEU A 22 -16.99 -11.00 31.70
C LEU A 22 -15.46 -11.10 31.70
N CYS A 23 -14.88 -11.71 32.74
CA CYS A 23 -13.45 -11.91 32.85
C CYS A 23 -12.94 -12.87 31.76
N ALA A 24 -13.65 -13.99 31.53
CA ALA A 24 -13.33 -14.93 30.46
C ALA A 24 -13.44 -14.28 29.07
N LEU A 25 -14.50 -13.51 28.83
CA LEU A 25 -14.69 -12.77 27.57
C LEU A 25 -13.55 -11.77 27.33
N SER A 26 -13.13 -11.06 28.37
CA SER A 26 -12.02 -10.11 28.29
C SER A 26 -10.70 -10.80 27.86
N LEU A 27 -10.42 -11.99 28.41
CA LEU A 27 -9.24 -12.77 28.02
C LEU A 27 -9.29 -13.22 26.56
N VAL A 28 -10.45 -13.67 26.08
CA VAL A 28 -10.63 -14.08 24.68
C VAL A 28 -10.41 -12.89 23.74
N ILE A 29 -11.00 -11.73 24.05
CA ILE A 29 -10.82 -10.51 23.26
C ILE A 29 -9.35 -10.07 23.26
N TYR A 30 -8.66 -10.17 24.40
CA TYR A 30 -7.24 -9.82 24.50
C TYR A 30 -6.36 -10.69 23.59
N ILE A 31 -6.51 -12.01 23.66
CA ILE A 31 -5.74 -12.96 22.84
C ILE A 31 -6.04 -12.74 21.35
N TYR A 32 -7.32 -12.60 20.99
CA TYR A 32 -7.72 -12.33 19.61
C TYR A 32 -7.17 -10.99 19.10
N GLY A 33 -7.24 -9.93 19.93
CA GLY A 33 -6.76 -8.59 19.60
C GLY A 33 -5.26 -8.54 19.36
N ILE A 34 -4.47 -9.26 20.18
CA ILE A 34 -3.02 -9.38 19.95
C ILE A 34 -2.74 -10.09 18.63
N ASN A 35 -3.37 -11.24 18.37
CA ASN A 35 -3.15 -11.98 17.13
C ASN A 35 -3.50 -11.17 15.89
N ALA A 36 -4.64 -10.45 15.92
CA ALA A 36 -5.07 -9.58 14.84
C ALA A 36 -4.08 -8.41 14.62
N THR A 37 -3.60 -7.80 15.71
CA THR A 37 -2.66 -6.69 15.64
C THR A 37 -1.31 -7.14 15.09
N VAL A 38 -0.77 -8.26 15.57
CA VAL A 38 0.50 -8.84 15.07
C VAL A 38 0.40 -9.14 13.58
N HIS A 39 -0.67 -9.81 13.15
CA HIS A 39 -0.84 -10.15 11.73
C HIS A 39 -0.96 -8.90 10.84
N ASN A 40 -1.72 -7.89 11.29
CA ASN A 40 -1.88 -6.64 10.55
C ASN A 40 -0.56 -5.86 10.45
N THR A 41 0.20 -5.77 11.55
CA THR A 41 1.51 -5.09 11.58
C THR A 41 2.52 -5.80 10.67
N VAL A 42 2.62 -7.12 10.74
CA VAL A 42 3.54 -7.90 9.88
C VAL A 42 3.18 -7.77 8.41
N THR A 43 1.88 -7.87 8.08
CA THR A 43 1.40 -7.73 6.70
C THR A 43 1.72 -6.35 6.15
N ARG A 44 1.46 -5.30 6.93
CA ARG A 44 1.80 -3.92 6.57
C ARG A 44 3.30 -3.75 6.35
N GLN A 45 4.14 -4.27 7.26
CA GLN A 45 5.60 -4.19 7.11
C GLN A 45 6.10 -4.90 5.84
N ASN A 46 5.52 -6.05 5.50
CA ASN A 46 5.88 -6.78 4.28
C ASN A 46 5.46 -6.02 3.02
N MET A 47 4.30 -5.34 3.04
CA MET A 47 3.88 -4.47 1.95
C MET A 47 4.81 -3.26 1.80
N GLU A 48 5.17 -2.59 2.90
CA GLU A 48 6.10 -1.46 2.89
C GLU A 48 7.48 -1.86 2.34
N LYS A 49 8.00 -3.03 2.72
CA LYS A 49 9.24 -3.59 2.15
C LYS A 49 9.14 -3.83 0.64
N GLN A 50 8.03 -4.42 0.18
CA GLN A 50 7.81 -4.65 -1.26
C GLN A 50 7.74 -3.34 -2.04
N VAL A 51 6.98 -2.36 -1.54
CA VAL A 51 6.89 -1.02 -2.15
C VAL A 51 8.26 -0.36 -2.23
N SER A 52 9.05 -0.43 -1.15
CA SER A 52 10.43 0.08 -1.16
C SER A 52 11.27 -0.61 -2.22
N SER A 53 11.22 -1.94 -2.32
CA SER A 53 12.01 -2.69 -3.32
C SER A 53 11.64 -2.34 -4.75
N ILE A 54 10.35 -2.21 -5.05
CA ILE A 54 9.85 -1.83 -6.38
C ILE A 54 10.26 -0.40 -6.72
N THR A 55 10.17 0.52 -5.75
CA THR A 55 10.55 1.92 -5.95
C THR A 55 12.05 2.05 -6.23
N THR A 56 12.89 1.30 -5.51
CA THR A 56 14.33 1.25 -5.78
C THR A 56 14.63 0.68 -7.17
N ALA A 57 13.98 -0.42 -7.55
CA ALA A 57 14.15 -1.02 -8.86
C ALA A 57 13.71 -0.08 -10.00
N LEU A 58 12.60 0.64 -9.80
CA LEU A 58 12.12 1.65 -10.74
C LEU A 58 13.13 2.81 -10.87
N GLY A 59 13.64 3.32 -9.76
CA GLY A 59 14.67 4.36 -9.78
C GLY A 59 15.95 3.93 -10.50
N GLU A 60 16.37 2.67 -10.32
CA GLU A 60 17.51 2.13 -11.07
C GLU A 60 17.22 2.07 -12.58
N MET A 61 16.01 1.64 -12.97
CA MET A 61 15.58 1.61 -14.37
C MET A 61 15.50 3.02 -14.98
N GLU A 62 14.95 3.99 -14.25
CA GLU A 62 14.88 5.38 -14.68
C GLU A 62 16.29 5.96 -14.87
N PHE A 63 17.19 5.69 -13.94
CA PHE A 63 18.59 6.11 -14.07
C PHE A 63 19.25 5.49 -15.31
N LYS A 64 19.06 4.19 -15.55
CA LYS A 64 19.56 3.52 -16.76
C LYS A 64 18.96 4.12 -18.03
N TYR A 65 17.66 4.41 -18.03
CA TYR A 65 16.98 5.04 -19.17
C TYR A 65 17.51 6.45 -19.44
N ILE A 66 17.68 7.27 -18.41
CA ILE A 66 18.24 8.63 -18.53
C ILE A 66 19.69 8.57 -19.02
N SER A 67 20.50 7.66 -18.47
CA SER A 67 21.88 7.44 -18.91
C SER A 67 21.94 7.03 -20.38
N LEU A 68 21.10 6.08 -20.79
CA LEU A 68 21.00 5.65 -22.17
C LEU A 68 20.55 6.79 -23.08
N LYS A 69 19.52 7.55 -22.69
CA LYS A 69 19.03 8.71 -23.45
C LYS A 69 20.11 9.78 -23.61
N ASN A 70 20.86 10.07 -22.55
CA ASN A 70 21.95 11.05 -22.59
C ASN A 70 23.15 10.53 -23.39
N SER A 71 23.34 9.22 -23.51
CA SER A 71 24.38 8.61 -24.34
C SER A 71 24.06 8.60 -25.84
N ILE A 72 22.82 8.93 -26.23
CA ILE A 72 22.46 9.11 -27.64
C ILE A 72 22.99 10.48 -28.08
N SER A 73 24.25 10.50 -28.53
CA SER A 73 24.86 11.65 -29.20
C SER A 73 24.96 11.41 -30.71
N LEU A 74 25.09 12.49 -31.49
CA LEU A 74 25.35 12.41 -32.93
C LEU A 74 26.60 11.57 -33.25
N GLU A 75 27.64 11.64 -32.40
CA GLU A 75 28.85 10.83 -32.53
C GLU A 75 28.55 9.33 -32.43
N VAL A 76 27.70 8.91 -31.48
CA VAL A 76 27.27 7.50 -31.37
C VAL A 76 26.43 7.07 -32.57
N ALA A 77 25.66 7.97 -33.18
CA ALA A 77 24.94 7.69 -34.42
C ALA A 77 25.90 7.48 -35.60
N TYR A 78 26.91 8.33 -35.76
CA TYR A 78 27.92 8.15 -36.80
C TYR A 78 28.76 6.88 -36.59
N GLU A 79 29.14 6.55 -35.34
CA GLU A 79 29.86 5.30 -35.01
C GLU A 79 29.03 4.04 -35.31
N LYS A 80 27.70 4.12 -35.17
CA LYS A 80 26.78 3.03 -35.54
C LYS A 80 26.51 2.95 -37.05
N GLY A 81 27.14 3.80 -37.86
CA GLY A 81 27.03 3.80 -39.32
C GLY A 81 25.85 4.59 -39.87
N PHE A 82 25.16 5.37 -39.03
CA PHE A 82 24.16 6.33 -39.53
C PHE A 82 24.88 7.46 -40.27
N LYS A 83 24.32 7.89 -41.39
CA LYS A 83 24.81 9.00 -42.21
C LYS A 83 23.76 10.10 -42.26
N ASP A 84 24.19 11.35 -42.37
CA ASP A 84 23.29 12.47 -42.58
C ASP A 84 22.46 12.28 -43.85
N VAL A 85 21.19 12.66 -43.77
CA VAL A 85 20.22 12.56 -44.86
C VAL A 85 20.07 13.93 -45.52
N ASP A 86 20.35 14.01 -46.82
CA ASP A 86 20.26 15.24 -47.64
C ASP A 86 18.84 15.81 -47.77
N THR A 87 17.81 14.96 -47.66
CA THR A 87 16.39 15.37 -47.73
C THR A 87 15.60 14.75 -46.57
N PRO A 88 15.33 15.50 -45.48
CA PRO A 88 14.58 14.98 -44.34
C PRO A 88 13.13 14.69 -44.74
N VAL A 89 12.71 13.43 -44.62
CA VAL A 89 11.30 13.03 -44.78
C VAL A 89 10.57 13.35 -43.49
N PHE A 90 9.85 14.47 -43.47
CA PHE A 90 9.00 14.85 -42.35
C PHE A 90 7.73 14.01 -42.33
N ILE A 91 7.55 13.18 -41.30
CA ILE A 91 6.30 12.48 -41.06
C ILE A 91 5.38 13.43 -40.29
N SER A 92 4.43 14.06 -40.98
CA SER A 92 3.38 14.83 -40.30
C SER A 92 2.38 13.85 -39.68
N ARG A 93 2.34 13.80 -38.34
CA ARG A 93 1.22 13.15 -37.65
C ARG A 93 0.04 14.11 -37.81
N ALA A 94 -0.92 13.78 -38.67
CA ALA A 94 -2.16 14.53 -38.77
C ALA A 94 -2.72 14.71 -37.36
N SER A 95 -2.80 15.96 -36.90
CA SER A 95 -3.46 16.28 -35.64
C SER A 95 -4.92 15.90 -35.81
N THR A 96 -5.34 14.78 -35.20
CA THR A 96 -6.76 14.49 -35.04
C THR A 96 -7.40 15.74 -34.41
N PRO A 97 -8.39 16.38 -35.04
CA PRO A 97 -9.05 17.54 -34.46
C PRO A 97 -9.68 17.08 -33.14
N THR A 98 -9.14 17.56 -32.03
CA THR A 98 -9.74 17.36 -30.71
C THR A 98 -11.09 18.06 -30.73
N LEU A 99 -12.17 17.28 -30.79
CA LEU A 99 -13.52 17.79 -30.62
C LEU A 99 -13.69 18.17 -29.14
N SER A 100 -13.50 19.45 -28.83
CA SER A 100 -13.93 20.00 -27.54
C SER A 100 -15.45 20.14 -27.57
N ILE A 101 -16.16 19.29 -26.81
CA ILE A 101 -17.58 19.52 -26.52
C ILE A 101 -17.62 20.57 -25.42
N ASN A 102 -17.83 21.83 -25.79
CA ASN A 102 -18.19 22.85 -24.83
C ASN A 102 -19.67 22.66 -24.47
N ARG A 103 -19.97 22.34 -23.20
CA ARG A 103 -21.31 22.37 -22.65
C ARG A 103 -21.28 22.95 -21.25
#